data_AF-A0A4W5R0R6-F1
#
_entry.id   AF-A0A4W5R0R6-F1
#
_cell.length_a   1.000
_cell.length_b   1.000
_cell.length_c   1.000
_cell.angle_alpha   90.00
_cell.angle_beta   90.00
_cell.angle_gamma   90.00
#
_symmetry.space_group_name_H-M   'P 1'
#
loop_
_entity.id
_entity.type
_entity.pdbx_description
1 polymer ?
#
loop_
_entity_poly.entity_id
_entity_poly.type
_entity_poly.pdbx_seq_one_letter_code
_entity_poly.pdbx_strand_id
1 'polypeptide(L)'
;MAENKVEITSEAAVIQTSGNVPPPQNNPLSRKLNKLLETRLDNDKEMLEALKALSVFFTENSLRTRRNLRGDIERRSLSINEEFVRIFKDVKEELESVHEDVQAMSTCCEEMTSRLKAAKDQTQDLIVKTNKLQGEK
;
A
#
# COMPACT_ATOMS: atom_id res chain seq x y z
N MET A 1 4.98 51.67 56.98
CA MET A 1 6.22 50.95 57.36
C MET A 1 5.94 49.46 57.40
N ALA A 2 6.97 48.67 57.13
CA ALA A 2 7.04 47.20 57.12
C ALA A 2 6.62 46.49 55.82
N GLU A 3 7.59 46.41 54.90
CA GLU A 3 7.73 45.37 53.87
C GLU A 3 7.83 44.00 54.55
N ASN A 4 7.06 43.00 54.11
CA ASN A 4 7.22 41.62 54.58
C ASN A 4 7.91 40.79 53.49
N LYS A 5 9.20 40.53 53.73
CA LYS A 5 10.11 39.77 52.87
C LYS A 5 9.78 38.28 52.93
N VAL A 6 9.72 37.67 51.74
CA VAL A 6 9.58 36.23 51.48
C VAL A 6 10.81 35.48 51.98
N GLU A 7 10.61 34.43 52.78
CA GLU A 7 11.57 33.32 52.98
C GLU A 7 10.79 32.00 52.86
N ILE A 8 10.91 31.36 51.69
CA ILE A 8 10.46 29.98 51.45
C ILE A 8 11.66 29.10 51.73
N THR A 9 11.72 28.53 52.93
CA THR A 9 12.73 27.53 53.30
C THR A 9 12.31 26.19 52.69
N SER A 10 13.08 25.70 51.71
CA SER A 10 12.91 24.34 51.18
C SER A 10 13.60 23.34 52.11
N GLU A 11 12.83 22.64 52.94
CA GLU A 11 13.32 21.42 53.58
C GLU A 11 13.06 20.23 52.64
N ALA A 12 14.10 19.86 51.90
CA ALA A 12 14.18 18.56 51.26
C ALA A 12 14.24 17.49 52.36
N ALA A 13 13.13 16.77 52.55
CA ALA A 13 13.09 15.61 53.42
C ALA A 13 14.01 14.51 52.85
N VAL A 14 15.21 14.43 53.40
CA VAL A 14 16.18 13.34 53.18
C VAL A 14 15.59 12.07 53.77
N ILE A 15 15.09 11.17 52.93
CA ILE A 15 14.71 9.82 53.35
C ILE A 15 16.02 9.05 53.58
N GLN A 16 16.37 8.91 54.85
CA GLN A 16 17.51 8.15 55.34
C GLN A 16 17.39 6.68 54.94
N THR A 17 18.36 6.21 54.17
CA THR A 17 18.58 4.79 53.88
C THR A 17 19.27 4.13 55.07
N SER A 18 18.58 3.22 55.76
CA SER A 18 19.22 2.16 56.55
C SER A 18 18.21 1.07 56.88
N GLY A 19 18.52 -0.18 56.50
CA GLY A 19 17.83 -1.36 57.02
C GLY A 19 17.51 -2.42 55.97
N ASN A 20 18.52 -3.22 55.62
CA ASN A 20 18.39 -4.64 55.25
C ASN A 20 17.25 -5.01 54.27
N VAL A 21 17.42 -4.67 52.98
CA VAL A 21 16.58 -5.23 51.90
C VAL A 21 16.90 -6.73 51.79
N PRO A 22 15.95 -7.65 52.08
CA PRO A 22 16.16 -9.07 51.81
C PRO A 22 16.42 -9.26 50.30
N PRO A 23 17.14 -10.30 49.86
CA PRO A 23 17.41 -10.54 48.44
C PRO A 23 16.09 -10.46 47.66
N PRO A 24 16.09 -9.92 46.43
CA PRO A 24 14.86 -9.53 45.74
C PRO A 24 13.88 -10.69 45.78
N GLN A 25 12.86 -10.53 46.64
CA GLN A 25 11.78 -11.49 46.70
C GLN A 25 11.16 -11.41 45.32
N ASN A 26 11.30 -12.50 44.58
CA ASN A 26 10.92 -12.65 43.19
C ASN A 26 9.39 -12.62 43.06
N ASN A 27 8.80 -11.49 43.43
CA ASN A 27 7.38 -11.29 43.61
C ASN A 27 6.71 -11.50 42.24
N PRO A 28 5.78 -12.44 42.12
CA PRO A 28 5.12 -12.73 40.84
C PRO A 28 4.42 -11.49 40.25
N LEU A 29 3.99 -10.54 41.07
CA LEU A 29 3.47 -9.24 40.59
C LEU A 29 4.58 -8.36 40.03
N SER A 30 5.71 -8.22 40.71
CA SER A 30 6.87 -7.46 40.20
C SER A 30 7.41 -8.06 38.92
N ARG A 31 7.43 -9.39 38.79
CA ARG A 31 7.75 -10.08 37.53
C ARG A 31 6.75 -9.79 36.41
N LYS A 32 5.45 -9.83 36.70
CA LYS A 32 4.42 -9.49 35.70
C LYS A 32 4.50 -8.03 35.28
N LEU A 33 4.72 -7.13 36.23
CA LEU A 33 4.86 -5.70 36.00
C LEU A 33 6.12 -5.41 35.16
N ASN A 34 7.27 -5.96 35.56
CA ASN A 34 8.50 -5.81 34.79
C ASN A 34 8.35 -6.41 33.39
N LYS A 35 7.75 -7.59 33.24
CA LYS A 35 7.48 -8.18 31.93
C LYS A 35 6.58 -7.29 31.08
N LEU A 36 5.54 -6.70 31.66
CA LEU A 36 4.65 -5.77 30.96
C LEU A 36 5.38 -4.50 30.53
N LEU A 37 6.21 -3.94 31.41
CA LEU A 37 7.04 -2.76 31.13
C LEU A 37 8.11 -3.05 30.07
N GLU A 38 8.70 -4.24 30.08
CA GLU A 38 9.68 -4.72 29.10
C GLU A 38 9.04 -4.96 27.72
N THR A 39 7.73 -5.22 27.68
CA THR A 39 7.01 -5.46 26.41
C THR A 39 6.91 -4.18 25.54
N ARG A 40 7.38 -3.01 26.01
CA ARG A 40 7.45 -1.68 25.32
C ARG A 40 6.93 -1.68 23.88
N LEU A 41 5.61 -1.74 23.72
CA LEU A 41 4.94 -1.82 22.42
C LEU A 41 5.02 -0.50 21.64
N ASP A 42 5.29 0.60 22.34
CA ASP A 42 5.28 1.96 21.78
C ASP A 42 6.47 2.25 20.85
N ASN A 43 7.55 1.47 20.96
CA ASN A 43 8.75 1.65 20.14
C ASN A 43 8.69 0.85 18.82
N ASP A 44 7.77 -0.12 18.71
CA ASP A 44 7.62 -0.98 17.55
C ASP A 44 6.43 -0.52 16.71
N LYS A 45 6.72 0.38 15.77
CA LYS A 45 5.72 0.98 14.88
C LYS A 45 5.02 -0.08 14.02
N GLU A 46 5.74 -1.09 13.53
CA GLU A 46 5.16 -2.14 12.68
C GLU A 46 4.19 -3.01 13.46
N MET A 47 4.56 -3.36 14.70
CA MET A 47 3.69 -4.13 15.60
C MET A 47 2.43 -3.34 15.98
N LEU A 48 2.56 -2.03 16.25
CA LEU A 48 1.43 -1.13 16.45
C LEU A 48 0.50 -1.05 15.24
N GLU A 49 1.05 -0.96 14.04
CA GLU A 49 0.25 -0.96 12.79
C GLU A 49 -0.45 -2.30 12.57
N ALA A 50 0.23 -3.42 12.80
CA ALA A 50 -0.38 -4.75 12.73
C ALA A 50 -1.52 -4.91 13.74
N LEU A 51 -1.34 -4.45 14.98
CA LEU A 51 -2.39 -4.45 16.00
C LEU A 51 -3.57 -3.54 15.64
N LYS A 52 -3.31 -2.37 15.02
CA LYS A 52 -4.37 -1.49 14.48
C LYS A 52 -5.13 -2.16 13.34
N ALA A 53 -4.45 -2.86 12.44
CA ALA A 53 -5.11 -3.61 11.37
C ALA A 53 -5.97 -4.77 11.92
N LEU A 54 -5.47 -5.44 12.98
CA LEU A 54 -6.20 -6.48 13.71
C LEU A 54 -7.47 -5.96 14.38
N SER A 55 -7.42 -4.79 15.02
CA SER A 55 -8.56 -4.25 15.76
C SER A 55 -9.78 -3.91 14.88
N VAL A 56 -9.58 -3.68 13.58
CA VAL A 56 -10.67 -3.45 12.62
C VAL A 56 -11.64 -4.63 12.54
N PHE A 57 -11.16 -5.86 12.74
CA PHE A 57 -11.98 -7.07 12.59
C PHE A 57 -12.00 -7.97 13.84
N PHE A 58 -11.03 -7.84 14.73
CA PHE A 58 -10.97 -8.54 16.01
C PHE A 58 -11.58 -7.65 17.11
N THR A 59 -12.90 -7.46 17.07
CA THR A 59 -13.62 -6.55 17.99
C THR A 59 -13.87 -7.16 19.38
N GLU A 60 -13.99 -8.48 19.47
CA GLU A 60 -14.25 -9.20 20.71
C GLU A 60 -13.10 -10.12 21.10
N ASN A 61 -12.57 -9.94 22.31
CA ASN A 61 -11.52 -10.79 22.86
C ASN A 61 -12.12 -11.94 23.71
N SER A 62 -12.65 -12.95 23.03
CA SER A 62 -13.13 -14.20 23.65
C SER A 62 -12.13 -15.34 23.44
N LEU A 63 -12.27 -16.42 24.20
CA LEU A 63 -11.46 -17.63 23.98
C LEU A 63 -11.65 -18.19 22.55
N ARG A 64 -12.88 -18.14 22.05
CA ARG A 64 -13.24 -18.63 20.71
C ARG A 64 -12.59 -17.79 19.62
N THR A 65 -12.72 -16.46 19.68
CA THR A 65 -12.14 -15.56 18.68
C THR A 65 -10.62 -15.67 18.69
N ARG A 66 -9.98 -15.74 19.86
CA ARG A 66 -8.53 -15.96 19.96
C ARG A 66 -8.08 -17.28 19.33
N ARG A 67 -8.84 -18.37 19.53
CA ARG A 67 -8.51 -19.69 18.95
C ARG A 67 -8.63 -19.70 17.43
N ASN A 68 -9.55 -18.91 16.88
CA ASN A 68 -9.83 -18.87 15.44
C ASN A 68 -9.05 -17.76 14.70
N LEU A 69 -8.43 -16.82 15.43
CA LEU A 69 -7.81 -15.61 14.88
C LEU A 69 -6.89 -15.88 13.70
N ARG A 70 -6.02 -16.89 13.79
CA ARG A 70 -5.13 -17.26 12.69
C ARG A 70 -5.90 -17.62 11.42
N GLY A 71 -6.91 -18.48 11.55
CA GLY A 71 -7.73 -18.88 10.41
C GLY A 71 -8.57 -17.73 9.85
N ASP A 72 -9.00 -16.80 10.71
CA ASP A 72 -9.70 -15.59 10.27
C ASP A 72 -8.78 -14.65 9.47
N ILE A 73 -7.53 -14.46 9.91
CA ILE A 73 -6.49 -13.73 9.18
C ILE A 73 -6.24 -14.37 7.82
N GLU A 74 -6.03 -15.69 7.79
CA GLU A 74 -5.74 -16.44 6.56
C GLU A 74 -6.90 -16.34 5.56
N ARG A 75 -8.15 -16.51 6.01
CA ARG A 75 -9.34 -16.35 5.16
C ARG A 75 -9.48 -14.94 4.61
N ARG A 76 -9.23 -13.92 5.44
CA ARG A 76 -9.29 -12.53 5.00
C ARG A 76 -8.22 -12.23 3.95
N SER A 77 -6.99 -12.70 4.17
CA SER A 77 -5.89 -12.56 3.21
C SER A 77 -6.26 -13.19 1.86
N LEU A 78 -6.82 -14.41 1.89
CA LEU A 78 -7.29 -15.10 0.69
C LEU A 78 -8.40 -14.30 -0.03
N SER A 79 -9.41 -13.83 0.70
CA SER A 79 -10.50 -13.03 0.12
C SER A 79 -10.01 -11.72 -0.51
N ILE A 80 -9.05 -11.04 0.11
CA ILE A 80 -8.43 -9.83 -0.47
C ILE A 80 -7.71 -10.16 -1.77
N ASN A 81 -6.97 -11.27 -1.81
CA ASN A 81 -6.24 -11.67 -3.01
C ASN A 81 -7.18 -12.08 -4.15
N GLU A 82 -8.27 -12.80 -3.84
CA GLU A 82 -9.31 -13.14 -4.82
C GLU A 82 -9.94 -11.88 -5.42
N GLU A 83 -10.27 -10.90 -4.57
CA GLU A 83 -10.82 -9.62 -5.00
C GLU A 83 -9.83 -8.83 -5.85
N PHE A 84 -8.55 -8.82 -5.46
CA PHE A 84 -7.49 -8.19 -6.25
C PHE A 84 -7.40 -8.81 -7.65
N VAL A 85 -7.38 -10.14 -7.75
CA VAL A 85 -7.33 -10.84 -9.03
C VAL A 85 -8.57 -10.53 -9.88
N ARG A 86 -9.75 -10.51 -9.25
CA ARG A 86 -11.00 -10.19 -9.94
C ARG A 86 -10.99 -8.80 -10.55
N ILE A 87 -10.67 -7.77 -9.76
CA ILE A 87 -10.61 -6.38 -10.23
C ILE A 87 -9.53 -6.23 -11.31
N PHE A 88 -8.36 -6.83 -11.10
CA PHE A 88 -7.25 -6.72 -12.05
C PHE A 88 -7.55 -7.41 -13.39
N LYS A 89 -8.38 -8.46 -13.37
CA LYS A 89 -8.86 -9.11 -14.59
C LYS A 89 -9.68 -8.15 -15.43
N ASP A 90 -10.61 -7.40 -14.84
CA ASP A 90 -11.42 -6.43 -15.57
C ASP A 90 -10.53 -5.34 -16.23
N VAL A 91 -9.53 -4.84 -15.50
CA VAL A 91 -8.55 -3.87 -16.04
C VAL A 91 -7.72 -4.47 -17.19
N LYS A 92 -7.32 -5.73 -17.07
CA LYS A 92 -6.59 -6.45 -18.12
C LYS A 92 -7.43 -6.55 -19.40
N GLU A 93 -8.70 -6.96 -19.27
CA GLU A 93 -9.59 -7.14 -20.42
C GLU A 93 -9.82 -5.82 -21.16
N GLU A 94 -10.04 -4.71 -20.44
CA GLU A 94 -10.15 -3.38 -21.05
C GLU A 94 -8.86 -2.95 -21.76
N LEU A 95 -7.69 -3.23 -21.16
CA LEU A 95 -6.40 -2.93 -21.78
C LEU A 95 -6.15 -3.76 -23.04
N GLU A 96 -6.54 -5.04 -23.03
CA GLU A 96 -6.47 -5.92 -24.20
C GLU A 96 -7.38 -5.41 -25.33
N SER A 97 -8.60 -4.96 -25.02
CA SER A 97 -9.50 -4.35 -26.02
C SER A 97 -8.87 -3.11 -26.66
N VAL A 98 -8.29 -2.21 -25.87
CA VAL A 98 -7.60 -1.02 -26.41
C VAL A 98 -6.40 -1.41 -27.27
N HIS A 99 -5.67 -2.45 -26.87
CA HIS A 99 -4.54 -2.95 -27.65
C HIS A 99 -5.00 -3.47 -29.02
N GLU A 100 -6.07 -4.26 -29.06
CA GLU A 100 -6.69 -4.77 -30.29
C GLU A 100 -7.15 -3.64 -31.22
N ASP A 101 -7.83 -2.62 -30.66
CA ASP A 101 -8.28 -1.46 -31.43
C ASP A 101 -7.11 -0.67 -32.05
N VAL A 102 -6.04 -0.45 -31.28
CA VAL A 102 -4.83 0.22 -31.77
C VAL A 102 -4.16 -0.60 -32.87
N GLN A 103 -4.12 -1.92 -32.73
CA GLN A 103 -3.53 -2.80 -33.74
C GLN A 103 -4.35 -2.78 -35.02
N ALA A 104 -5.68 -2.86 -34.92
CA ALA A 104 -6.59 -2.74 -36.06
C ALA A 104 -6.44 -1.39 -36.77
N MET A 105 -6.31 -0.30 -36.01
CA MET A 105 -6.06 1.04 -36.56
C MET A 105 -4.72 1.12 -37.29
N SER A 106 -3.65 0.51 -36.75
CA SER A 106 -2.35 0.44 -37.42
C SER A 106 -2.45 -0.26 -38.76
N THR A 107 -3.08 -1.45 -38.80
CA THR A 107 -3.28 -2.21 -40.03
C THR A 107 -4.09 -1.42 -41.05
N CYS A 108 -5.18 -0.76 -40.65
CA CYS A 108 -5.99 0.08 -41.53
C CYS A 108 -5.17 1.24 -42.12
N CYS A 109 -4.35 1.91 -41.31
CA CYS A 109 -3.48 2.99 -41.77
C CYS A 109 -2.42 2.50 -42.77
N GLU A 110 -1.84 1.32 -42.54
CA GLU A 110 -0.87 0.69 -43.46
C GLU A 110 -1.53 0.34 -44.80
N GLU A 111 -2.72 -0.27 -44.77
CA GLU A 111 -3.50 -0.59 -45.96
C GLU A 111 -3.86 0.67 -46.76
N MET A 112 -4.35 1.71 -46.08
CA MET A 112 -4.72 2.98 -46.70
C MET A 112 -3.48 3.64 -47.34
N THR A 113 -2.34 3.62 -46.66
CA THR A 113 -1.08 4.14 -47.18
C THR A 113 -0.63 3.38 -48.42
N SER A 114 -0.74 2.05 -48.41
CA SER A 114 -0.43 1.19 -49.56
C SER A 114 -1.32 1.50 -50.77
N ARG A 115 -2.64 1.63 -50.55
CA ARG A 115 -3.60 1.98 -51.62
C ARG A 115 -3.34 3.36 -52.20
N LEU A 116 -3.05 4.35 -51.36
CA LEU A 116 -2.72 5.71 -51.81
C LEU A 116 -1.45 5.72 -52.66
N LYS A 117 -0.42 4.96 -52.25
CA LYS A 117 0.81 4.80 -53.03
C LYS A 117 0.53 4.16 -54.39
N ALA A 118 -0.23 3.08 -54.44
CA ALA A 118 -0.59 2.42 -55.69
C ALA A 118 -1.41 3.34 -56.63
N ALA A 119 -2.37 4.08 -56.10
CA ALA A 119 -3.16 5.05 -56.87
C ALA A 119 -2.29 6.19 -57.43
N LYS A 120 -1.34 6.69 -56.63
CA LYS A 120 -0.36 7.69 -57.07
C LYS A 120 0.48 7.16 -58.23
N ASP A 121 1.05 5.95 -58.08
CA ASP A 121 1.92 5.35 -59.10
C ASP A 121 1.15 5.12 -60.41
N GLN A 122 -0.08 4.58 -60.34
CA GLN A 122 -0.96 4.42 -61.52
C GLN A 122 -1.31 5.76 -62.19
N THR A 123 -1.60 6.79 -61.40
CA THR A 123 -1.92 8.13 -61.93
C THR A 123 -0.70 8.73 -62.62
N GLN A 124 0.49 8.56 -62.04
CA GLN A 124 1.73 9.03 -62.64
C GLN A 124 2.04 8.32 -63.96
N ASP A 125 1.84 7.01 -64.05
CA ASP A 125 1.97 6.25 -65.29
C ASP A 125 1.01 6.73 -66.39
N LEU A 126 -0.24 7.02 -66.02
CA LEU A 126 -1.24 7.57 -66.95
C LEU A 126 -0.81 8.94 -67.47
N ILE A 127 -0.36 9.84 -66.59
CA ILE A 127 0.14 11.17 -66.98
C ILE A 127 1.30 11.06 -67.98
N VAL A 128 2.26 10.17 -67.72
CA VAL A 128 3.41 9.95 -68.63
C VAL A 128 2.93 9.46 -70.00
N LYS A 129 2.00 8.49 -70.05
CA LYS A 129 1.44 7.98 -71.30
C LYS A 129 0.66 9.06 -72.06
N THR A 130 -0.15 9.85 -71.38
CA THR A 130 -0.92 10.95 -71.99
C THR A 130 -0.02 12.03 -72.57
N ASN A 131 1.02 12.45 -71.84
CA ASN A 131 1.99 13.44 -72.34
C ASN A 131 2.75 12.93 -73.57
N LYS A 132 3.16 11.65 -73.57
CA LYS A 132 3.81 11.04 -74.73
C LYS A 132 2.91 11.07 -75.97
N LEU A 133 1.65 10.66 -75.83
CA LEU A 133 0.67 10.69 -76.93
C LEU A 133 0.38 12.11 -77.45
N GLN A 134 0.42 13.12 -76.58
CA GLN A 134 0.27 14.51 -77.01
C GLN A 134 1.46 15.04 -77.81
N GLY A 135 2.68 14.58 -77.49
CA GLY A 135 3.90 14.96 -78.21
C GLY A 135 4.11 14.25 -79.55
N GLU A 136 3.34 13.19 -79.83
CA GLU A 136 3.37 12.45 -81.11
C GLU A 136 2.40 13.03 -82.17
N LYS A 137 1.66 14.09 -81.85
CA LYS A 137 0.85 14.89 -82.78
C LYS A 137 1.59 16.13 -83.25
#